data_AF-A0A9R1BID1-F1
#
_entry.id   AF-A0A9R1BID1-F1
#
_cell.length_a   1.000
_cell.length_b   1.000
_cell.length_c   1.000
_cell.angle_alpha   90.00
_cell.angle_beta   90.00
_cell.angle_gamma   90.00
#
_symmetry.space_group_name_H-M   'P 1'
#
loop_
_entity.id
_entity.type
_entity.pdbx_description
1 polymer ?
#
loop_
_entity_poly.entity_id
_entity_poly.type
_entity_poly.pdbx_seq_one_letter_code
_entity_poly.pdbx_strand_id
1 'polypeptide(L)'
;MYKLYKSELDAITPEQVEWELYGQGESFGNPIEFRLNPMCTRDRDLWHMRCPLICNWAVELHLPHRVFRQFGLFQPHPPEREDTDKLLHALDRKKQRKIKDWAKHHRKYVVQFALCVEQARAGKRAQLCEHYPTAFNNYLTWFLASTRVEVCKPAYAEEILEEPTVFDEVAQHQYNALVRKGNSVIPSAPMMNFVRA
;
A
#
# COMPACT_ATOMS: atom_id res chain seq x y z
N MET A 1 -10.35 -10.42 21.86
CA MET A 1 -11.13 -10.58 20.62
C MET A 1 -10.25 -10.46 19.36
N TYR A 2 -9.52 -9.37 19.14
CA TYR A 2 -8.69 -9.18 17.92
C TYR A 2 -7.53 -10.21 17.73
N LYS A 3 -6.96 -10.74 18.82
CA LYS A 3 -5.89 -11.75 18.74
C LYS A 3 -6.38 -13.11 18.23
N LEU A 4 -7.61 -13.51 18.59
CA LEU A 4 -8.21 -14.79 18.19
C LEU A 4 -8.54 -14.83 16.69
N TYR A 5 -9.08 -13.73 16.17
CA TYR A 5 -9.34 -13.58 14.73
C TYR A 5 -8.07 -13.64 13.89
N LYS A 6 -6.97 -13.07 14.40
CA LYS A 6 -5.69 -13.09 13.71
C LYS A 6 -5.07 -14.50 13.69
N SER A 7 -5.13 -15.22 14.81
CA SER A 7 -4.67 -16.62 14.86
C SER A 7 -5.50 -17.55 13.98
N GLU A 8 -6.80 -17.27 13.80
CA GLU A 8 -7.65 -18.04 12.88
C GLU A 8 -7.26 -17.82 11.41
N LEU A 9 -6.95 -16.58 11.00
CA LEU A 9 -6.46 -16.28 9.66
C LEU A 9 -5.07 -16.89 9.39
N ASP A 10 -4.18 -16.85 10.38
CA ASP A 10 -2.83 -17.39 10.27
C ASP A 10 -2.83 -18.94 10.20
N ALA A 11 -3.91 -19.61 10.62
CA ALA A 11 -4.07 -21.06 10.60
C ALA A 11 -4.79 -21.60 9.35
N ILE A 12 -5.17 -20.72 8.40
CA ILE A 12 -5.85 -21.14 7.16
C ILE A 12 -4.86 -21.86 6.25
N THR A 13 -5.18 -23.10 5.87
CA THR A 13 -4.36 -23.86 4.91
C THR A 13 -4.76 -23.55 3.46
N PRO A 14 -3.87 -23.73 2.47
CA PRO A 14 -4.18 -23.47 1.07
C PRO A 14 -5.40 -24.23 0.54
N GLU A 15 -5.69 -25.41 1.09
CA GLU A 15 -6.84 -26.24 0.73
C GLU A 15 -8.17 -25.71 1.29
N GLN A 16 -8.10 -24.80 2.27
CA GLN A 16 -9.25 -24.13 2.88
C GLN A 16 -9.55 -22.77 2.23
N VAL A 17 -8.73 -22.35 1.24
CA VAL A 17 -8.92 -21.12 0.47
C VAL A 17 -9.12 -21.44 -0.99
N GLU A 18 -10.32 -21.17 -1.49
CA GLU A 18 -10.54 -21.08 -2.91
C GLU A 18 -10.06 -19.70 -3.39
N TRP A 19 -8.86 -19.68 -3.98
CA TRP A 19 -8.34 -18.50 -4.63
C TRP A 19 -9.05 -18.30 -5.97
N GLU A 20 -10.04 -17.42 -5.99
CA GLU A 20 -10.59 -16.94 -7.24
C GLU A 20 -9.59 -15.96 -7.86
N LEU A 21 -9.26 -16.19 -9.14
CA LEU A 21 -8.52 -15.18 -9.90
C LEU A 21 -9.36 -13.90 -9.88
N TYR A 22 -8.71 -12.76 -9.64
CA TYR A 22 -9.37 -11.46 -9.69
C TYR A 22 -10.21 -11.37 -10.97
N GLY A 23 -11.53 -11.42 -10.78
CA GLY A 23 -12.49 -11.33 -11.86
C GLY A 23 -13.11 -12.61 -12.43
N GLN A 24 -12.88 -13.77 -11.84
CA GLN A 24 -13.65 -14.95 -12.20
C GLN A 24 -14.99 -14.91 -11.47
N GLY A 25 -16.13 -14.87 -12.20
CA GLY A 25 -17.49 -14.93 -11.62
C GLY A 25 -17.99 -13.66 -10.92
N GLU A 26 -17.08 -12.86 -10.39
CA GLU A 26 -17.33 -11.52 -9.90
C GLU A 26 -17.25 -10.50 -11.05
N SER A 27 -18.14 -9.50 -11.01
CA SER A 27 -18.12 -8.26 -11.81
C SER A 27 -16.73 -7.58 -11.89
N PHE A 28 -15.80 -7.99 -11.05
CA PHE A 28 -14.41 -7.59 -10.98
C PHE A 28 -13.56 -8.03 -12.18
N GLY A 29 -14.02 -8.98 -13.02
CA GLY A 29 -13.25 -9.50 -14.17
C GLY A 29 -13.66 -8.99 -15.51
N ASN A 30 -14.76 -8.25 -15.55
CA ASN A 30 -14.92 -7.25 -16.56
C ASN A 30 -14.15 -6.01 -16.07
N PRO A 31 -13.01 -5.62 -16.67
CA PRO A 31 -12.42 -4.31 -16.42
C PRO A 31 -13.39 -3.14 -16.71
N ILE A 32 -14.57 -3.43 -17.27
CA ILE A 32 -15.66 -2.52 -17.59
C ILE A 32 -16.54 -2.19 -16.36
N GLU A 33 -16.66 -3.07 -15.36
CA GLU A 33 -17.59 -2.86 -14.24
C GLU A 33 -16.97 -2.23 -12.99
N PHE A 34 -15.64 -2.28 -12.85
CA PHE A 34 -14.93 -1.44 -11.86
C PHE A 34 -14.82 0.00 -12.33
N ARG A 35 -15.96 0.71 -12.31
CA ARG A 35 -15.94 2.17 -12.45
C ARG A 35 -15.35 2.77 -11.18
N LEU A 36 -14.05 3.10 -11.25
CA LEU A 36 -13.40 3.93 -10.25
C LEU A 36 -14.25 5.18 -10.01
N ASN A 37 -14.38 5.58 -8.75
CA ASN A 37 -15.03 6.84 -8.41
C ASN A 37 -14.41 7.96 -9.26
N PRO A 38 -15.19 8.86 -9.90
CA PRO A 38 -14.64 9.97 -10.68
C PRO A 38 -13.60 10.79 -9.90
N MET A 39 -13.72 10.86 -8.57
CA MET A 39 -12.72 11.48 -7.70
C MET A 39 -11.33 10.87 -7.81
N CYS A 40 -11.23 9.57 -8.13
CA CYS A 40 -9.95 8.91 -8.36
C CYS A 40 -9.26 9.44 -9.62
N THR A 41 -10.01 9.85 -10.66
CA THR A 41 -9.45 10.24 -11.97
C THR A 41 -9.53 11.74 -12.25
N ARG A 42 -10.21 12.51 -11.40
CA ARG A 42 -10.42 13.96 -11.54
C ARG A 42 -9.12 14.74 -11.80
N ASP A 43 -8.07 14.39 -11.08
CA ASP A 43 -6.77 15.07 -11.11
C ASP A 43 -5.70 14.20 -11.82
N ARG A 44 -6.11 13.41 -12.83
CA ARG A 44 -5.22 12.51 -13.59
C ARG A 44 -4.08 13.23 -14.29
N ASP A 45 -4.26 14.51 -14.60
CA ASP A 45 -3.24 15.37 -15.17
C ASP A 45 -2.05 15.62 -14.24
N LEU A 46 -2.26 15.48 -12.93
CA LEU A 46 -1.25 15.66 -11.90
C LEU A 46 -0.42 14.39 -11.63
N TRP A 47 -0.87 13.22 -12.07
CA TRP A 47 -0.23 11.92 -11.76
C TRP A 47 1.22 11.81 -12.23
N HIS A 48 1.54 12.49 -13.33
CA HIS A 48 2.87 12.44 -13.94
C HIS A 48 3.79 13.58 -13.49
N MET A 49 3.36 14.43 -12.55
CA MET A 49 4.23 15.51 -12.08
C MET A 49 5.43 14.95 -11.31
N ARG A 50 6.60 15.56 -11.49
CA ARG A 50 7.77 15.29 -10.63
C ARG A 50 7.83 16.38 -9.57
N CYS A 51 7.30 16.12 -8.38
CA CYS A 51 7.13 17.13 -7.33
C CYS A 51 7.47 16.59 -5.94
N PRO A 52 7.76 17.47 -4.97
CA PRO A 52 7.80 17.07 -3.57
C PRO A 52 6.38 16.85 -3.02
N LEU A 53 6.11 15.64 -2.54
CA LEU A 53 4.96 15.30 -1.71
C LEU A 53 5.30 15.66 -0.26
N ILE A 54 4.49 16.54 0.32
CA ILE A 54 4.73 17.07 1.67
C ILE A 54 3.68 16.47 2.60
N CYS A 55 4.12 15.65 3.55
CA CYS A 55 3.28 15.06 4.59
C CYS A 55 3.78 15.50 5.97
N ASN A 56 3.30 16.67 6.42
CA ASN A 56 3.61 17.30 7.70
C ASN A 56 5.11 17.40 8.05
N TRP A 57 5.75 16.33 8.51
CA TRP A 57 7.17 16.30 8.85
C TRP A 57 8.06 15.66 7.78
N ALA A 58 7.47 14.95 6.80
CA ALA A 58 8.20 14.24 5.76
C ALA A 58 7.98 14.91 4.41
N VAL A 59 9.04 14.89 3.59
CA VAL A 59 9.00 15.30 2.19
C VAL A 59 9.58 14.17 1.37
N GLU A 60 8.82 13.70 0.40
CA GLU A 60 9.23 12.65 -0.53
C GLU A 60 9.05 13.13 -1.97
N LEU A 61 10.02 12.87 -2.84
CA LEU A 61 9.88 13.23 -4.24
C LEU A 61 9.00 12.19 -4.96
N HIS A 62 7.92 12.64 -5.58
CA HIS A 62 7.12 11.84 -6.50
C HIS A 62 7.89 11.65 -7.80
N LEU A 63 8.26 10.40 -8.09
CA LEU A 63 9.06 10.01 -9.26
C LEU A 63 8.27 9.06 -10.18
N PRO A 64 7.23 9.56 -10.89
CA PRO A 64 6.33 8.73 -11.68
C PRO A 64 7.03 8.02 -12.85
N HIS A 65 8.21 8.50 -13.27
CA HIS A 65 9.01 7.84 -14.31
C HIS A 65 9.40 6.39 -13.99
N ARG A 66 9.37 6.01 -12.71
CA ARG A 66 9.64 4.65 -12.23
C ARG A 66 8.44 3.70 -12.35
N VAL A 67 7.25 4.26 -12.61
CA VAL A 67 5.99 3.53 -12.69
C VAL A 67 5.18 3.94 -13.93
N PHE A 68 5.80 4.57 -14.93
CA PHE A 68 5.14 4.99 -16.17
C PHE A 68 4.39 3.85 -16.88
N ARG A 69 4.85 2.60 -16.72
CA ARG A 69 4.13 1.42 -17.20
C ARG A 69 2.69 1.33 -16.68
N GLN A 70 2.44 1.67 -15.41
CA GLN A 70 1.10 1.63 -14.82
C GLN A 70 0.13 2.61 -15.50
N PHE A 71 0.67 3.65 -16.14
CA PHE A 71 -0.09 4.64 -16.89
C PHE A 71 -0.14 4.37 -18.40
N GLY A 72 0.40 3.23 -18.87
CA GLY A 72 0.50 2.89 -20.29
C GLY A 72 1.59 3.67 -21.02
N LEU A 73 2.54 4.26 -20.29
CA LEU A 73 3.62 5.08 -20.83
C LEU A 73 4.94 4.31 -20.89
N PHE A 74 5.84 4.77 -21.75
CA PHE A 74 7.20 4.28 -21.85
C PHE A 74 7.95 4.51 -20.54
N GLN A 75 8.52 3.44 -19.99
CA GLN A 75 9.33 3.49 -18.78
C GLN A 75 10.81 3.36 -19.15
N PRO A 76 11.66 4.37 -18.88
CA PRO A 76 13.09 4.28 -19.14
C PRO A 76 13.76 3.24 -18.24
N HIS A 77 14.76 2.54 -18.79
CA HIS A 77 15.58 1.57 -18.05
C HIS A 77 17.08 1.77 -18.36
N PRO A 78 17.96 1.83 -17.36
CA PRO A 78 17.67 1.99 -15.93
C PRO A 78 16.97 3.34 -15.64
N PRO A 79 16.13 3.44 -14.61
CA PRO A 79 15.55 4.71 -14.20
C PRO A 79 16.65 5.68 -13.77
N GLU A 80 16.47 6.95 -14.08
CA GLU A 80 17.39 8.00 -13.68
C GLU A 80 17.54 8.03 -12.16
N ARG A 81 18.79 8.06 -11.70
CA ARG A 81 19.11 8.17 -10.28
C ARG A 81 18.95 9.61 -9.86
N GLU A 82 17.79 9.93 -9.31
CA GLU A 82 17.62 11.18 -8.59
C GLU A 82 17.96 11.01 -7.11
N ASP A 83 18.73 11.97 -6.59
CA ASP A 83 18.93 12.09 -5.17
C ASP A 83 17.61 12.57 -4.54
N THR A 84 16.89 11.64 -3.94
CA THR A 84 15.66 11.91 -3.19
C THR A 84 15.92 12.60 -1.85
N ASP A 85 17.12 13.17 -1.66
CA ASP A 85 17.64 13.82 -0.46
C ASP A 85 17.42 12.94 0.77
N LYS A 86 18.39 12.06 1.03
CA LYS A 86 18.37 11.13 2.18
C LYS A 86 18.10 11.83 3.52
N LEU A 87 18.40 13.13 3.64
CA LEU A 87 18.15 13.90 4.85
C LEU A 87 16.65 14.13 5.08
N LEU A 88 15.83 14.19 4.02
CA LEU A 88 14.37 14.29 4.13
C LEU A 88 13.76 12.99 4.64
N HIS A 89 14.35 11.85 4.29
CA HIS A 89 13.94 10.51 4.77
C HIS A 89 14.34 10.23 6.21
N ALA A 90 15.30 10.98 6.76
CA ALA A 90 15.73 10.84 8.15
C ALA A 90 14.76 11.49 9.17
N LEU A 91 13.74 12.19 8.68
CA LEU A 91 12.76 12.94 9.46
C LEU A 91 11.63 12.03 9.98
N ASP A 92 11.80 11.47 11.18
CA ASP A 92 10.77 10.67 11.88
C ASP A 92 9.97 11.52 12.88
N ARG A 93 8.67 11.21 13.08
CA ARG A 93 7.77 11.80 14.09
C ARG A 93 8.42 12.00 15.45
N LYS A 94 9.28 11.08 15.88
CA LYS A 94 9.97 11.13 17.19
C LYS A 94 11.13 12.13 17.24
N LYS A 95 11.77 12.42 16.11
CA LYS A 95 13.00 13.25 16.03
C LYS A 95 12.73 14.73 15.71
N GLN A 96 11.46 15.12 15.60
CA GLN A 96 10.99 16.40 15.06
C GLN A 96 11.02 17.62 16.01
N ARG A 97 11.62 17.52 17.20
CA ARG A 97 11.67 18.64 18.17
C ARG A 97 12.45 19.88 17.69
N LYS A 98 13.18 19.80 16.57
CA LYS A 98 14.00 20.88 16.01
C LYS A 98 13.29 21.76 14.98
N ILE A 99 12.21 21.29 14.34
CA ILE A 99 11.46 22.09 13.36
C ILE A 99 10.45 22.95 14.12
N LYS A 100 10.88 24.16 14.50
CA LYS A 100 10.04 25.12 15.25
C LYS A 100 9.10 25.92 14.35
N ASP A 101 9.50 26.13 13.10
CA ASP A 101 8.74 26.90 12.09
C ASP A 101 8.57 26.05 10.83
N TRP A 102 7.42 25.38 10.76
CA TRP A 102 7.05 24.51 9.65
C TRP A 102 6.98 25.28 8.33
N ALA A 103 6.36 26.46 8.34
CA ALA A 103 6.12 27.27 7.15
C ALA A 103 7.43 27.74 6.54
N LYS A 104 8.41 28.14 7.36
CA LYS A 104 9.75 28.49 6.89
C LYS A 104 10.53 27.28 6.37
N HIS A 105 10.46 26.14 7.07
CA HIS A 105 11.21 24.95 6.68
C HIS A 105 10.72 24.35 5.35
N HIS A 106 9.40 24.26 5.17
CA HIS A 106 8.80 23.62 3.99
C HIS A 106 8.50 24.59 2.84
N ARG A 107 8.73 25.90 3.02
CA ARG A 107 8.42 26.93 2.01
C ARG A 107 8.92 26.59 0.62
N LYS A 108 10.18 26.14 0.52
CA LYS A 108 10.81 25.81 -0.76
C LYS A 108 10.06 24.69 -1.48
N TYR A 109 9.62 23.66 -0.75
CA TYR A 109 8.89 22.53 -1.30
C TYR A 109 7.46 22.92 -1.66
N VAL A 110 6.80 23.77 -0.86
CA VAL A 110 5.46 24.30 -1.16
C VAL A 110 5.48 25.11 -2.45
N VAL A 111 6.47 26.01 -2.62
CA VAL A 111 6.65 26.79 -3.85
C VAL A 111 6.93 25.88 -5.04
N GLN A 112 7.80 24.88 -4.87
CA GLN A 112 8.11 23.92 -5.92
C GLN A 112 6.86 23.10 -6.33
N PHE A 113 6.08 22.60 -5.36
CA PHE A 113 4.84 21.89 -5.63
C PHE A 113 3.85 22.76 -6.42
N ALA A 114 3.64 24.02 -6.00
CA ALA A 114 2.76 24.95 -6.71
C ALA A 114 3.22 25.17 -8.16
N LEU A 115 4.53 25.35 -8.39
CA LEU A 115 5.09 25.47 -9.73
C LEU A 115 4.85 24.22 -10.59
N CYS A 116 5.03 23.03 -10.02
CA CYS A 116 4.76 21.76 -10.71
C CYS A 116 3.29 21.62 -11.11
N VAL A 117 2.35 22.04 -10.24
CA VAL A 117 0.92 22.04 -10.55
C VAL A 117 0.60 22.96 -11.72
N GLU A 118 1.13 24.18 -11.72
CA GLU A 118 0.94 25.14 -12.81
C GLU A 118 1.52 24.61 -14.13
N GLN A 119 2.69 23.98 -14.10
CA GLN A 119 3.31 23.36 -15.28
C GLN A 119 2.48 22.19 -15.82
N ALA A 120 1.96 21.34 -14.95
CA ALA A 120 1.11 20.21 -15.33
C ALA A 120 -0.20 20.68 -16.00
N ARG A 121 -0.84 21.69 -15.43
CA ARG A 121 -2.07 22.30 -15.95
C ARG A 121 -1.86 23.06 -17.26
N ALA A 122 -0.71 23.73 -17.41
CA ALA A 122 -0.33 24.41 -18.65
C ALA A 122 -0.05 23.46 -19.83
N GLY A 123 -0.21 22.14 -19.65
CA GLY A 123 -0.02 21.18 -20.73
C GLY A 123 1.44 21.03 -21.16
N LYS A 124 2.40 21.54 -20.38
CA LYS A 124 3.85 21.30 -20.58
C LYS A 124 4.23 19.89 -20.15
N ARG A 125 3.45 18.90 -20.58
CA ARG A 125 3.89 17.51 -20.55
C ARG A 125 5.07 17.43 -21.51
N ALA A 126 6.22 16.95 -21.04
CA ALA A 126 7.17 16.35 -21.96
C ALA A 126 6.38 15.38 -22.84
N GLN A 127 6.68 15.29 -24.14
CA GLN A 127 6.06 14.26 -24.98
C GLN A 127 6.38 12.90 -24.35
N LEU A 128 5.41 12.34 -23.63
CA LEU A 128 5.54 11.06 -22.98
C LEU A 128 5.27 10.02 -24.06
N CYS A 129 6.29 9.23 -24.38
CA CYS A 129 6.14 8.15 -25.34
C CYS A 129 5.19 7.09 -24.79
N GLU A 130 4.40 6.49 -25.66
CA GLU A 130 3.55 5.36 -25.30
C GLU A 130 4.39 4.12 -24.99
N HIS A 131 3.81 3.22 -24.21
CA HIS A 131 4.44 1.94 -23.88
C HIS A 131 4.76 1.11 -25.14
N TYR A 132 5.96 0.53 -25.18
CA TYR A 132 6.43 -0.36 -26.25
C TYR A 132 6.84 -1.73 -25.67
N PRO A 133 6.30 -2.86 -26.17
CA PRO A 133 6.56 -4.19 -25.61
C PRO A 133 8.05 -4.58 -25.52
N THR A 134 8.85 -4.22 -26.52
CA THR A 134 10.29 -4.53 -26.51
C THR A 134 11.04 -3.75 -25.43
N ALA A 135 10.62 -2.51 -25.14
CA ALA A 135 11.19 -1.71 -24.06
C ALA A 135 10.88 -2.34 -22.68
N PHE A 136 9.69 -2.94 -22.55
CA PHE A 136 9.34 -3.69 -21.35
C PHE A 136 10.19 -4.95 -21.17
N ASN A 137 10.43 -5.71 -22.25
CA ASN A 137 11.32 -6.87 -22.19
C ASN A 137 12.74 -6.47 -21.76
N ASN A 138 13.28 -5.38 -22.33
CA ASN A 138 14.59 -4.86 -21.95
C ASN A 138 14.63 -4.40 -20.49
N TYR A 139 13.59 -3.72 -20.01
CA TYR A 139 13.42 -3.38 -18.60
C TYR A 139 13.42 -4.63 -17.73
N LEU A 140 12.69 -5.68 -18.11
CA LEU A 140 12.59 -6.91 -17.33
C LEU A 140 13.95 -7.63 -17.24
N THR A 141 14.67 -7.73 -18.35
CA THR A 141 16.03 -8.27 -18.38
C THR A 141 16.95 -7.50 -17.44
N TRP A 142 16.93 -6.17 -17.50
CA TRP A 142 17.70 -5.32 -16.59
C TRP A 142 17.28 -5.50 -15.12
N PHE A 143 15.97 -5.50 -14.84
CA PHE A 143 15.40 -5.60 -13.50
C PHE A 143 15.83 -6.93 -12.87
N LEU A 144 15.57 -8.04 -13.54
CA LEU A 144 15.94 -9.38 -13.06
C LEU A 144 17.45 -9.54 -12.86
N ALA A 145 18.27 -8.94 -13.73
CA ALA A 145 19.73 -8.96 -13.57
C ALA A 145 20.23 -8.08 -12.41
N SER A 146 19.48 -7.03 -12.04
CA SER A 146 19.89 -6.02 -11.06
C SER A 146 19.30 -6.24 -9.66
N THR A 147 18.11 -6.80 -9.56
CA THR A 147 17.45 -7.06 -8.28
C THR A 147 17.91 -8.38 -7.70
N ARG A 148 18.44 -8.33 -6.47
CA ARG A 148 18.67 -9.52 -5.65
C ARG A 148 17.42 -9.76 -4.80
N VAL A 149 16.88 -10.96 -4.87
CA VAL A 149 15.83 -11.40 -3.93
C VAL A 149 16.54 -11.96 -2.71
N GLU A 150 16.69 -11.14 -1.67
CA GLU A 150 17.00 -11.66 -0.35
C GLU A 150 15.67 -12.02 0.32
N VAL A 151 15.31 -13.30 0.31
CA VAL A 151 14.23 -13.80 1.15
C VAL A 151 14.73 -13.65 2.58
N CYS A 152 14.18 -12.67 3.32
CA CYS A 152 14.48 -12.51 4.73
C CYS A 152 14.31 -13.86 5.43
N LYS A 153 15.23 -14.19 6.34
CA LYS A 153 15.02 -15.31 7.27
C LYS A 153 13.64 -15.12 7.93
N PRO A 154 12.88 -16.19 8.16
CA PRO A 154 11.56 -16.10 8.79
C PRO A 154 11.62 -15.18 10.01
N ALA A 155 10.65 -14.27 10.14
CA ALA A 155 10.63 -13.31 11.24
C ALA A 155 10.47 -13.98 12.62
N TYR A 156 10.18 -15.28 12.63
CA TYR A 156 9.91 -16.11 13.78
C TYR A 156 10.76 -17.39 13.71
N ALA A 157 11.22 -17.87 14.86
CA ALA A 157 11.85 -19.19 14.96
C ALA A 157 10.81 -20.27 14.61
N GLU A 158 11.25 -21.38 13.99
CA GLU A 158 10.37 -22.52 13.65
C GLU A 158 9.60 -23.05 14.87
N GLU A 159 10.20 -22.95 16.06
CA GLU A 159 9.58 -23.32 17.35
C GLU A 159 8.31 -22.52 17.72
N ILE A 160 8.10 -21.33 17.15
CA ILE A 160 6.86 -20.53 17.34
C ILE A 160 5.74 -21.04 16.42
N LEU A 161 6.11 -21.70 15.32
CA LEU A 161 5.18 -22.33 14.38
C LEU A 161 4.85 -23.77 14.76
N GLU A 162 5.58 -24.37 15.71
CA GLU A 162 5.17 -25.63 16.33
C GLU A 162 3.88 -25.40 17.12
N GLU A 163 2.80 -26.05 16.67
CA GLU A 163 1.48 -25.96 17.28
C GLU A 163 1.57 -26.26 18.78
N PRO A 164 0.99 -25.42 19.66
CA PRO A 164 0.66 -25.86 21.00
C PRO A 164 -0.27 -27.07 20.85
N THR A 165 0.15 -28.24 21.31
CA THR A 165 -0.57 -29.54 21.32
C THR A 165 -1.91 -29.51 22.08
N VAL A 166 -2.35 -28.33 22.51
CA VAL A 166 -3.53 -28.06 23.33
C VAL A 166 -4.66 -27.43 22.50
N PHE A 167 -4.56 -27.46 21.16
CA PHE A 167 -5.60 -26.95 20.26
C PHE A 167 -6.97 -27.59 20.52
N ASP A 168 -7.00 -28.91 20.76
CA ASP A 168 -8.24 -29.64 21.03
C ASP A 168 -8.92 -29.21 22.34
N GLU A 169 -8.15 -28.93 23.40
CA GLU A 169 -8.72 -28.49 24.68
C GLU A 169 -9.33 -27.08 24.58
N VAL A 170 -8.71 -26.18 23.79
CA VAL A 170 -9.22 -24.82 23.55
C VAL A 170 -10.43 -24.85 22.61
N ALA A 171 -10.42 -25.69 21.57
CA ALA A 171 -11.54 -25.86 20.65
C ALA A 171 -12.78 -26.49 21.32
N GLN A 172 -12.57 -27.36 22.31
CA GLN A 172 -13.63 -28.01 23.09
C GLN A 172 -14.12 -27.18 24.27
N HIS A 173 -13.54 -26.00 24.52
CA HIS A 173 -13.95 -25.12 25.61
C HIS A 173 -15.46 -24.79 25.52
N GLN A 174 -16.16 -24.88 26.65
CA GLN A 174 -17.62 -24.76 26.76
C GLN A 174 -18.18 -23.50 26.06
N TYR A 175 -17.41 -22.41 26.06
CA TYR A 175 -17.72 -21.18 25.32
C TYR A 175 -17.88 -21.41 23.81
N ASN A 176 -16.91 -22.07 23.17
CA ASN A 176 -16.91 -22.32 21.72
C ASN A 176 -18.05 -23.28 21.31
N ALA A 177 -18.35 -24.26 22.17
CA ALA A 177 -19.48 -25.16 21.98
C ALA A 177 -20.83 -24.42 22.03
N LEU A 178 -20.97 -23.42 22.91
CA LEU A 178 -22.18 -22.60 23.03
C LEU A 178 -22.34 -21.61 21.86
N VAL A 179 -21.24 -21.04 21.35
CA VAL A 179 -21.24 -20.20 20.13
C VAL A 179 -21.72 -21.00 18.92
N ARG A 180 -21.16 -22.20 18.70
CA ARG A 180 -21.55 -23.07 17.56
C ARG A 180 -23.01 -23.53 17.62
N LYS A 181 -23.56 -23.72 18.82
CA LYS A 181 -24.98 -24.08 19.03
C LYS A 181 -25.94 -22.89 18.97
N GLY A 182 -25.45 -21.66 18.72
CA GLY A 182 -26.28 -20.47 18.57
C GLY A 182 -26.98 -20.02 19.85
N ASN A 183 -26.44 -20.37 21.03
CA ASN A 183 -27.08 -20.03 22.30
C ASN A 183 -26.87 -18.55 22.65
N SER A 184 -27.98 -17.81 22.81
CA SER A 184 -28.05 -16.37 23.11
C SER A 184 -27.66 -15.98 24.55
N VAL A 185 -27.22 -16.95 25.37
CA VAL A 185 -26.89 -16.76 26.80
C VAL A 185 -25.41 -16.39 27.01
N ILE A 186 -24.63 -16.26 25.93
CA ILE A 186 -23.26 -15.76 26.05
C ILE A 186 -23.34 -14.29 26.47
N PRO A 187 -22.74 -13.89 27.61
CA PRO A 187 -22.79 -12.50 28.06
C PRO A 187 -22.17 -11.62 26.98
N SER A 188 -23.03 -10.91 26.27
CA SER A 188 -22.62 -9.96 25.24
C SER A 188 -21.97 -8.79 25.96
N ALA A 189 -20.76 -8.40 25.53
CA ALA A 189 -20.14 -7.18 26.03
C ALA A 189 -21.12 -6.00 25.76
N PRO A 190 -21.38 -5.13 26.75
CA PRO A 190 -22.33 -4.04 26.56
C PRO A 190 -21.88 -3.17 25.40
N MET A 191 -22.67 -3.14 24.33
CA MET A 191 -22.50 -2.19 23.23
C MET A 191 -22.78 -0.81 23.79
N MET A 192 -21.74 0.03 23.94
CA MET A 192 -21.96 1.44 24.25
C MET A 192 -22.64 2.10 23.05
N ASN A 193 -23.92 2.40 23.20
CA ASN A 193 -24.66 3.20 22.22
C ASN A 193 -24.16 4.64 22.31
N PHE A 194 -23.25 5.03 21.41
CA PHE A 194 -22.90 6.44 21.20
C PHE A 194 -24.06 7.12 20.46
N VAL A 195 -25.11 7.49 21.20
CA VAL A 195 -26.11 8.45 20.71
C VAL A 195 -25.53 9.84 20.93
N ARG A 196 -25.33 10.59 19.84
CA ARG A 196 -24.89 11.99 19.87
C ARG A 196 -26.00 12.85 20.48
N ALA A 197 -25.63 13.69 21.45
CA ALA A 197 -26.41 14.86 21.84
C ALA A 197 -26.25 15.98 20.80
#